data_AF-A0A6A7ACN3-F1
#
_entry.id   AF-A0A6A7ACN3-F1
#
_cell.length_a   1.000
_cell.length_b   1.000
_cell.length_c   1.000
_cell.angle_alpha   90.00
_cell.angle_beta   90.00
_cell.angle_gamma   90.00
#
_symmetry.space_group_name_H-M   'P 1'
#
loop_
_entity.id
_entity.type
_entity.pdbx_description
1 polymer ?
#
loop_
_entity_poly.entity_id
_entity_poly.type
_entity_poly.pdbx_seq_one_letter_code
_entity_poly.pdbx_strand_id
1 'polypeptide(L)'
;MPINLQKNYIVSQGFDESGRLYMQHWMWRMQLGWDLHPAIKLPDSSDARIVEQGCGNAAWLVSVAADLEKDQKHATLVGLDADSSHFPAAANLPANIKLGILDAFTEDLPAEYVGQYDVVHVRAFSSVVKQGNPGPLIENAYKMLKPGGYLQWDDLDGGSFKAVAPGSDSEAASVSTTAA
;
A
#
# COMPACT_ATOMS: atom_id res chain seq x y z
N MET A 1 21.98 -17.52 -8.97
CA MET A 1 21.57 -17.84 -7.58
C MET A 1 20.26 -17.12 -7.32
N PRO A 2 19.24 -17.77 -6.74
CA PRO A 2 17.99 -17.07 -6.43
C PRO A 2 18.28 -15.97 -5.41
N ILE A 3 17.71 -14.80 -5.62
CA ILE A 3 17.88 -13.64 -4.75
C ILE A 3 17.19 -13.96 -3.42
N ASN A 4 17.97 -14.10 -2.36
CA ASN A 4 17.43 -14.17 -1.00
C ASN A 4 16.96 -12.76 -0.62
N LEU A 5 15.65 -12.53 -0.70
CA LEU A 5 15.03 -11.24 -0.38
C LEU A 5 15.17 -10.87 1.12
N GLN A 6 15.31 -11.85 2.03
CA GLN A 6 15.52 -11.59 3.46
C GLN A 6 16.88 -10.92 3.76
N LYS A 7 17.93 -11.22 2.98
CA LYS A 7 19.26 -10.61 3.18
C LYS A 7 19.42 -9.23 2.54
N ASN A 8 18.54 -8.85 1.63
CA ASN A 8 18.62 -7.59 0.88
C ASN A 8 17.46 -6.62 1.20
N TYR A 9 16.70 -6.90 2.25
CA TYR A 9 15.67 -5.98 2.74
C TYR A 9 16.36 -4.84 3.48
N ILE A 10 16.20 -3.60 2.99
CA ILE A 10 16.94 -2.40 3.45
C ILE A 10 16.40 -1.90 4.82
N VAL A 11 15.41 -2.58 5.39
CA VAL A 11 14.54 -2.07 6.45
C VAL A 11 14.55 -3.03 7.65
N SER A 12 14.65 -2.51 8.89
CA SER A 12 14.74 -3.33 10.11
C SER A 12 13.45 -4.11 10.36
N GLN A 13 13.50 -5.34 10.89
CA GLN A 13 12.30 -6.13 11.17
C GLN A 13 11.74 -5.93 12.59
N GLY A 14 12.11 -4.83 13.24
CA GLY A 14 11.79 -4.57 14.65
C GLY A 14 10.50 -3.79 14.86
N PHE A 15 10.15 -3.59 16.14
CA PHE A 15 9.02 -2.76 16.56
C PHE A 15 9.16 -1.31 16.09
N ASP A 16 10.39 -0.81 16.02
CA ASP A 16 10.75 0.49 15.46
C ASP A 16 10.26 0.65 14.02
N GLU A 17 10.42 -0.38 13.19
CA GLU A 17 9.99 -0.34 11.81
C GLU A 17 8.47 -0.39 11.67
N SER A 18 7.80 -1.24 12.45
CA SER A 18 6.33 -1.24 12.45
C SER A 18 5.79 0.12 12.91
N GLY A 19 6.44 0.74 13.90
CA GLY A 19 6.15 2.12 14.31
C GLY A 19 6.38 3.14 13.19
N ARG A 20 7.49 3.00 12.45
CA ARG A 20 7.79 3.83 11.26
C ARG A 20 6.69 3.70 10.21
N LEU A 21 6.26 2.49 9.86
CA LEU A 21 5.20 2.22 8.87
C LEU A 21 3.86 2.84 9.27
N TYR A 22 3.45 2.73 10.54
CA TYR A 22 2.24 3.40 11.04
C TYR A 22 2.35 4.93 10.94
N MET A 23 3.47 5.51 11.37
CA MET A 23 3.71 6.95 11.25
C MET A 23 3.71 7.40 9.80
N GLN A 24 4.32 6.62 8.91
CA GLN A 24 4.38 6.87 7.48
C GLN A 24 2.96 6.94 6.90
N HIS A 25 2.13 5.93 7.18
CA HIS A 25 0.73 5.92 6.75
C HIS A 25 -0.06 7.12 7.30
N TRP A 26 0.11 7.44 8.59
CA TRP A 26 -0.54 8.59 9.21
C TRP A 26 -0.19 9.90 8.50
N MET A 27 1.09 10.13 8.18
CA MET A 27 1.52 11.30 7.41
C MET A 27 0.90 11.36 6.01
N TRP A 28 0.83 10.23 5.29
CA TRP A 28 0.16 10.19 3.99
C TRP A 28 -1.31 10.55 4.07
N ARG A 29 -2.03 9.97 5.03
CA ARG A 29 -3.45 10.26 5.21
C ARG A 29 -3.69 11.73 5.56
N MET A 30 -2.82 12.34 6.37
CA MET A 30 -2.87 13.77 6.68
C MET A 30 -2.61 14.64 5.43
N GLN A 31 -1.68 14.23 4.57
CA GLN A 31 -1.33 14.97 3.35
C GLN A 31 -2.42 14.90 2.28
N LEU A 32 -2.95 13.69 2.03
CA LEU A 32 -3.91 13.43 0.97
C LEU A 32 -5.35 13.74 1.39
N GLY A 33 -5.68 13.51 2.67
CA GLY A 33 -7.03 13.65 3.21
C GLY A 33 -7.92 12.43 2.96
N TRP A 34 -7.39 11.37 2.35
CA TRP A 34 -8.11 10.14 2.01
C TRP A 34 -7.15 8.95 1.90
N ASP A 35 -7.67 7.73 2.10
CA ASP A 35 -6.93 6.49 1.84
C ASP A 35 -7.22 5.91 0.46
N LEU A 36 -8.49 5.90 0.06
CA LEU A 36 -8.92 5.62 -1.30
C LEU A 36 -9.18 6.95 -2.01
N HIS A 37 -8.65 7.11 -3.21
CA HIS A 37 -8.85 8.33 -3.97
C HIS A 37 -10.36 8.57 -4.20
N PRO A 38 -10.89 9.81 -4.02
CA PRO A 38 -12.34 10.08 -4.08
C PRO A 38 -13.01 9.73 -5.42
N ALA A 39 -12.23 9.60 -6.49
CA ALA A 39 -12.72 9.16 -7.81
C ALA A 39 -12.95 7.64 -7.91
N ILE A 40 -12.42 6.85 -6.99
CA ILE A 40 -12.60 5.39 -6.98
C ILE A 40 -14.03 5.10 -6.54
N LYS A 41 -14.79 4.50 -7.44
CA LYS A 41 -16.15 4.04 -7.17
C LYS A 41 -16.12 2.54 -6.92
N LEU A 42 -16.25 2.16 -5.65
CA LEU A 42 -16.47 0.77 -5.28
C LEU A 42 -17.88 0.35 -5.69
N PRO A 43 -18.08 -0.92 -6.10
CA PRO A 43 -19.42 -1.43 -6.33
C PRO A 43 -20.24 -1.38 -5.02
N ASP A 44 -21.54 -1.11 -5.12
CA ASP A 44 -22.47 -1.12 -3.98
C ASP A 44 -22.74 -2.54 -3.44
N SER A 45 -22.18 -3.57 -4.07
CA SER A 45 -22.29 -4.95 -3.60
C SER A 45 -21.40 -5.19 -2.38
N SER A 46 -21.79 -6.15 -1.55
CA SER A 46 -20.96 -6.68 -0.45
C SER A 46 -19.66 -7.34 -0.90
N ASP A 47 -19.42 -7.40 -2.21
CA ASP A 47 -18.39 -8.21 -2.86
C ASP A 47 -17.24 -7.35 -3.42
N ALA A 48 -17.15 -6.08 -3.02
CA ALA A 48 -16.01 -5.25 -3.36
C ALA A 48 -14.73 -5.90 -2.82
N ARG A 49 -13.70 -5.98 -3.65
CA ARG A 49 -12.41 -6.60 -3.32
C ARG A 49 -11.29 -5.61 -3.56
N ILE A 50 -10.53 -5.33 -2.52
CA ILE A 50 -9.39 -4.41 -2.54
C ILE A 50 -8.15 -5.19 -2.13
N VAL A 51 -7.05 -5.00 -2.84
CA VAL A 51 -5.75 -5.56 -2.48
C VAL A 51 -4.69 -4.47 -2.34
N GLU A 52 -3.88 -4.56 -1.30
CA GLU A 52 -2.63 -3.79 -1.16
C GLU A 52 -1.45 -4.73 -1.41
N GLN A 53 -0.61 -4.39 -2.38
CA GLN A 53 0.70 -5.02 -2.60
C GLN A 53 1.74 -4.29 -1.75
N GLY A 54 2.64 -5.03 -1.11
CA GLY A 54 3.62 -4.48 -0.15
C GLY A 54 2.94 -3.91 1.10
N CYS A 55 2.00 -4.64 1.70
CA CYS A 55 1.18 -4.11 2.78
C CYS A 55 1.93 -3.88 4.11
N GLY A 56 3.14 -4.41 4.27
CA GLY A 56 3.94 -4.27 5.49
C GLY A 56 3.17 -4.67 6.75
N ASN A 57 2.85 -3.70 7.60
CA ASN A 57 2.07 -3.92 8.82
C ASN A 57 0.54 -3.74 8.65
N ALA A 58 0.06 -3.66 7.41
CA ALA A 58 -1.34 -3.48 7.03
C ALA A 58 -1.97 -2.16 7.53
N ALA A 59 -1.17 -1.13 7.87
CA ALA A 59 -1.71 0.13 8.39
C ALA A 59 -2.73 0.79 7.46
N TRP A 60 -2.48 0.78 6.15
CA TRP A 60 -3.42 1.34 5.16
C TRP A 60 -4.71 0.54 5.10
N LEU A 61 -4.64 -0.80 5.02
CA LEU A 61 -5.84 -1.66 5.02
C LEU A 61 -6.71 -1.47 6.27
N VAL A 62 -6.09 -1.34 7.45
CA VAL A 62 -6.81 -1.09 8.71
C VAL A 62 -7.54 0.25 8.66
N SER A 63 -6.91 1.27 8.11
CA SER A 63 -7.51 2.60 7.98
C SER A 63 -8.63 2.63 6.92
N VAL A 64 -8.45 1.94 5.78
CA VAL A 64 -9.51 1.73 4.78
C VAL A 64 -10.69 0.97 5.38
N ALA A 65 -10.45 -0.07 6.18
CA ALA A 65 -11.51 -0.82 6.85
C ALA A 65 -12.36 0.08 7.75
N ALA A 66 -11.71 0.96 8.52
CA ALA A 66 -12.39 1.90 9.40
C ALA A 66 -13.23 2.93 8.64
N ASP A 67 -12.77 3.39 7.47
CA ASP A 67 -13.55 4.32 6.65
C ASP A 67 -14.74 3.63 5.96
N LEU A 68 -14.55 2.41 5.46
CA LEU A 68 -15.66 1.62 4.91
C LEU A 68 -16.73 1.33 5.98
N GLU A 69 -16.33 1.01 7.21
CA GLU A 69 -17.25 0.81 8.32
C GLU A 69 -18.07 2.07 8.63
N LYS A 70 -17.44 3.24 8.69
CA LYS A 70 -18.15 4.53 8.89
C LYS A 70 -19.16 4.79 7.78
N ASP A 71 -18.79 4.48 6.53
CA ASP A 71 -19.64 4.64 5.35
C ASP A 71 -20.69 3.53 5.19
N GLN A 72 -20.72 2.55 6.11
CA GLN A 72 -21.60 1.38 6.05
C GLN A 72 -21.44 0.58 4.74
N LYS A 73 -20.20 0.49 4.25
CA LYS A 73 -19.81 -0.28 3.06
C LYS A 73 -19.09 -1.56 3.48
N HIS A 74 -19.25 -2.60 2.66
CA HIS A 74 -18.60 -3.89 2.88
C HIS A 74 -17.62 -4.18 1.74
N ALA A 75 -16.38 -4.50 2.09
CA ALA A 75 -15.38 -4.97 1.14
C ALA A 75 -14.50 -6.03 1.80
N THR A 76 -14.02 -6.98 1.00
CA THR A 76 -12.90 -7.85 1.37
C THR A 76 -11.60 -7.15 1.08
N LEU A 77 -10.75 -7.04 2.10
CA LEU A 77 -9.46 -6.38 2.03
C LEU A 77 -8.36 -7.43 2.10
N VAL A 78 -7.42 -7.41 1.16
CA VAL A 78 -6.30 -8.36 1.10
C VAL A 78 -4.99 -7.59 1.15
N GLY A 79 -4.11 -7.95 2.08
CA GLY A 79 -2.75 -7.44 2.14
C GLY A 79 -1.77 -8.51 1.70
N LEU A 80 -0.92 -8.20 0.73
CA LEU A 80 0.09 -9.09 0.21
C LEU A 80 1.46 -8.44 0.40
N ASP A 81 2.40 -9.18 1.00
CA ASP A 81 3.79 -8.72 1.15
C ASP A 81 4.76 -9.86 0.89
N ALA A 82 5.99 -9.55 0.49
CA ALA A 82 7.03 -10.56 0.30
C ALA A 82 7.50 -11.17 1.63
N ASP A 83 7.25 -10.48 2.75
CA ASP A 83 7.67 -10.88 4.09
C ASP A 83 6.56 -10.62 5.13
N SER A 84 6.38 -11.56 6.06
CA SER A 84 5.32 -11.49 7.07
C SER A 84 5.77 -10.95 8.43
N SER A 85 7.03 -10.54 8.59
CA SER A 85 7.58 -10.12 9.89
C SER A 85 6.89 -8.89 10.48
N HIS A 86 6.24 -8.08 9.64
CA HIS A 86 5.50 -6.91 10.09
C HIS A 86 3.99 -7.15 10.24
N PHE A 87 3.49 -8.33 9.89
CA PHE A 87 2.06 -8.60 9.94
C PHE A 87 1.56 -8.51 11.39
N PRO A 88 0.47 -7.75 11.62
CA PRO A 88 -0.20 -7.79 12.92
C PRO A 88 -0.77 -9.20 13.17
N ALA A 89 -0.91 -9.55 14.44
CA ALA A 89 -1.60 -10.78 14.83
C ALA A 89 -3.04 -10.75 14.28
N ALA A 90 -3.51 -11.88 13.72
CA ALA A 90 -4.83 -11.97 13.13
C ALA A 90 -5.97 -11.57 14.08
N ALA A 91 -5.80 -11.81 15.40
CA ALA A 91 -6.76 -11.41 16.41
C ALA A 91 -6.91 -9.88 16.59
N ASN A 92 -5.94 -9.10 16.09
CA ASN A 92 -5.93 -7.64 16.14
C ASN A 92 -6.41 -7.01 14.84
N LEU A 93 -6.79 -7.81 13.84
CA LEU A 93 -7.27 -7.31 12.55
C LEU A 93 -8.81 -7.32 12.49
N PRO A 94 -9.43 -6.34 11.82
CA PRO A 94 -10.80 -6.45 11.34
C PRO A 94 -11.04 -7.76 10.58
N ALA A 95 -12.22 -8.36 10.76
CA ALA A 95 -12.56 -9.67 10.20
C ALA A 95 -12.59 -9.72 8.66
N ASN A 96 -12.67 -8.56 8.00
CA ASN A 96 -12.67 -8.44 6.55
C ASN A 96 -11.26 -8.26 5.95
N ILE A 97 -10.20 -8.24 6.77
CA ILE A 97 -8.80 -8.18 6.31
C ILE A 97 -8.18 -9.58 6.30
N LYS A 98 -7.52 -9.93 5.20
CA LYS A 98 -6.69 -11.14 5.08
C LYS A 98 -5.29 -10.77 4.65
N LEU A 99 -4.28 -11.30 5.33
CA LEU A 99 -2.87 -11.07 4.98
C LEU A 99 -2.26 -12.35 4.39
N GLY A 100 -1.41 -12.20 3.39
CA GLY A 100 -0.76 -13.31 2.68
C GLY A 100 0.64 -12.93 2.18
N ILE A 101 1.44 -13.95 1.89
CA ILE A 101 2.80 -13.75 1.37
C ILE A 101 2.74 -13.83 -0.17
N LEU A 102 3.17 -12.77 -0.85
CA LEU A 102 3.35 -12.73 -2.30
C LEU A 102 4.39 -11.66 -2.66
N ASP A 103 5.38 -12.03 -3.48
CA ASP A 103 6.28 -11.05 -4.10
C ASP A 103 5.53 -10.33 -5.22
N ALA A 104 5.39 -9.01 -5.08
CA ALA A 104 4.73 -8.16 -6.08
C ALA A 104 5.42 -8.21 -7.47
N PHE A 105 6.70 -8.61 -7.51
CA PHE A 105 7.49 -8.75 -8.73
C PHE A 105 7.57 -10.20 -9.25
N THR A 106 6.73 -11.13 -8.74
CA THR A 106 6.71 -12.52 -9.20
C THR A 106 6.53 -12.63 -10.71
N GLU A 107 7.24 -13.57 -11.35
CA GLU A 107 7.05 -13.90 -12.76
C GLU A 107 5.77 -14.74 -12.97
N ASP A 108 5.36 -15.48 -11.95
CA ASP A 108 4.19 -16.36 -11.97
C ASP A 108 3.19 -15.89 -10.90
N LEU A 109 2.20 -15.11 -11.35
CA LEU A 109 1.13 -14.60 -10.49
C LEU A 109 0.11 -15.72 -10.26
N PRO A 110 -0.13 -16.17 -9.00
CA PRO A 110 -1.10 -17.23 -8.74
C PRO A 110 -2.49 -16.90 -9.28
N ALA A 111 -3.11 -17.90 -9.92
CA ALA A 111 -4.41 -17.75 -10.59
C ALA A 111 -5.54 -17.24 -9.67
N GLU A 112 -5.43 -17.49 -8.37
CA GLU A 112 -6.39 -17.02 -7.35
C GLU A 112 -6.43 -15.50 -7.17
N TYR A 113 -5.44 -14.78 -7.70
CA TYR A 113 -5.34 -13.32 -7.66
C TYR A 113 -5.69 -12.63 -8.99
N VAL A 114 -5.78 -13.38 -10.08
CA VAL A 114 -5.97 -12.83 -11.44
C VAL A 114 -7.43 -12.43 -11.66
N GLY A 115 -7.68 -11.16 -11.99
CA GLY A 115 -9.00 -10.64 -12.31
C GLY A 115 -9.96 -10.54 -11.13
N GLN A 116 -9.44 -10.39 -9.91
CA GLN A 116 -10.20 -10.57 -8.67
C GLN A 116 -10.52 -9.28 -7.94
N TYR A 117 -9.84 -8.18 -8.26
CA TYR A 117 -9.86 -6.98 -7.44
C TYR A 117 -10.46 -5.79 -8.18
N ASP A 118 -11.34 -5.06 -7.48
CA ASP A 118 -11.90 -3.78 -7.95
C ASP A 118 -10.88 -2.65 -7.75
N VAL A 119 -9.99 -2.79 -6.76
CA VAL A 119 -8.88 -1.86 -6.51
C VAL A 119 -7.62 -2.65 -6.20
N VAL A 120 -6.53 -2.31 -6.88
CA VAL A 120 -5.16 -2.70 -6.52
C VAL A 120 -4.45 -1.44 -6.05
N HIS A 121 -3.93 -1.46 -4.83
CA HIS A 121 -3.16 -0.39 -4.23
C HIS A 121 -1.70 -0.79 -4.11
N VAL A 122 -0.81 0.16 -4.43
CA VAL A 122 0.63 0.08 -4.21
C VAL A 122 1.09 1.41 -3.62
N ARG A 123 2.05 1.37 -2.68
CA ARG A 123 2.63 2.60 -2.12
C ARG A 123 4.13 2.49 -1.87
N ALA A 124 4.85 3.58 -2.15
CA ALA A 124 6.28 3.71 -1.92
C ALA A 124 7.15 2.65 -2.62
N PHE A 125 6.65 2.10 -3.73
CA PHE A 125 7.37 1.10 -4.50
C PHE A 125 8.56 1.68 -5.28
N SER A 126 8.57 3.00 -5.55
CA SER A 126 9.68 3.66 -6.25
C SER A 126 11.07 3.33 -5.67
N SER A 127 11.15 3.18 -4.34
CA SER A 127 12.38 2.87 -3.63
C SER A 127 12.85 1.42 -3.75
N VAL A 128 11.95 0.49 -4.11
CA VAL A 128 12.23 -0.96 -4.20
C VAL A 128 12.22 -1.49 -5.63
N VAL A 129 11.80 -0.67 -6.60
CA VAL A 129 11.89 -0.99 -8.04
C VAL A 129 13.36 -1.12 -8.44
N LYS A 130 13.80 -2.37 -8.63
CA LYS A 130 15.17 -2.68 -9.03
C LYS A 130 15.40 -2.23 -10.48
N GLN A 131 16.61 -1.70 -10.73
CA GLN A 131 17.05 -1.31 -12.07
C GLN A 131 16.13 -0.27 -12.76
N GLY A 132 15.28 0.43 -12.00
CA GLY A 132 14.34 1.40 -12.55
C GLY A 132 13.24 0.81 -13.44
N ASN A 133 12.98 -0.50 -13.38
CA ASN A 133 11.94 -1.15 -14.18
C ASN A 133 10.70 -1.51 -13.32
N PRO A 134 9.66 -0.67 -13.29
CA PRO A 134 8.42 -0.97 -12.59
C PRO A 134 7.50 -1.93 -13.37
N GLY A 135 7.88 -2.33 -14.59
CA GLY A 135 7.06 -3.13 -15.50
C GLY A 135 6.43 -4.37 -14.86
N PRO A 136 7.21 -5.25 -14.20
CA PRO A 136 6.66 -6.47 -13.59
C PRO A 136 5.59 -6.17 -12.51
N LEU A 137 5.80 -5.14 -11.69
CA LEU A 137 4.83 -4.70 -10.69
C LEU A 137 3.53 -4.22 -11.35
N ILE A 138 3.64 -3.37 -12.36
CA ILE A 138 2.48 -2.82 -13.09
C ILE A 138 1.73 -3.95 -13.80
N GLU A 139 2.44 -4.88 -14.44
CA GLU A 139 1.83 -6.03 -15.10
C GLU A 139 1.07 -6.93 -14.14
N ASN A 140 1.65 -7.22 -12.97
CA ASN A 140 0.97 -8.03 -11.96
C ASN A 140 -0.24 -7.31 -11.37
N ALA A 141 -0.10 -6.02 -11.02
CA ALA A 141 -1.21 -5.20 -10.56
C ALA A 141 -2.33 -5.15 -11.61
N TYR A 142 -1.99 -4.99 -12.89
CA TYR A 142 -2.96 -5.00 -13.98
C TYR A 142 -3.67 -6.36 -14.11
N LYS A 143 -2.94 -7.48 -14.07
CA LYS A 143 -3.53 -8.83 -14.12
C LYS A 143 -4.46 -9.11 -12.94
N MET A 144 -4.21 -8.50 -11.78
CA MET A 144 -5.06 -8.63 -10.59
C MET A 144 -6.41 -7.91 -10.72
N LEU A 145 -6.50 -6.88 -11.56
CA LEU A 145 -7.71 -6.07 -11.71
C LEU A 145 -8.81 -6.81 -12.46
N LYS A 146 -10.04 -6.69 -11.95
CA LYS A 146 -11.26 -6.93 -12.73
C LYS A 146 -11.33 -5.92 -13.89
N PRO A 147 -12.06 -6.23 -14.98
CA PRO A 147 -12.37 -5.23 -15.99
C PRO A 147 -13.03 -3.99 -15.38
N GLY A 148 -12.44 -2.81 -15.59
CA GLY A 148 -12.90 -1.54 -15.03
C GLY A 148 -12.44 -1.24 -13.59
N GLY A 149 -11.57 -2.07 -13.02
CA GLY A 149 -10.95 -1.81 -11.72
C GLY A 149 -9.92 -0.67 -11.75
N TYR A 150 -9.51 -0.23 -10.56
CA TYR A 150 -8.60 0.90 -10.35
C TYR A 150 -7.24 0.43 -9.84
N LEU A 151 -6.17 0.88 -10.47
CA LEU A 151 -4.84 0.91 -9.85
C LEU A 151 -4.66 2.25 -9.14
N GLN A 152 -4.48 2.22 -7.82
CA GLN A 152 -4.06 3.38 -7.04
C GLN A 152 -2.58 3.21 -6.68
N TRP A 153 -1.75 4.15 -7.15
CA TRP A 153 -0.32 4.19 -6.82
C TRP A 153 -0.02 5.50 -6.10
N ASP A 154 0.37 5.39 -4.83
CA ASP A 154 0.81 6.54 -4.03
C ASP A 154 2.34 6.49 -3.86
N ASP A 155 3.06 7.48 -4.38
CA ASP A 155 4.52 7.56 -4.20
C ASP A 155 4.97 8.95 -3.81
N LEU A 156 6.17 9.02 -3.24
CA LEU A 156 6.84 10.28 -3.03
C LEU A 156 7.42 10.74 -4.37
N ASP A 157 7.35 12.03 -4.65
CA ASP A 157 8.14 12.61 -5.73
C ASP A 157 9.63 12.58 -5.32
N GLY A 158 10.31 11.50 -5.69
CA GLY A 158 11.73 11.31 -5.43
C GLY A 158 12.63 12.35 -6.11
N GLY A 159 12.13 13.07 -7.13
CA GLY A 159 12.88 14.12 -7.83
C GLY A 159 12.94 15.44 -7.07
N SER A 160 11.93 15.72 -6.24
CA SER A 160 11.84 16.96 -5.45
C SER A 160 12.04 16.75 -3.95
N PHE A 161 12.13 15.50 -3.48
CA PHE A 161 12.29 15.17 -2.07
C PHE A 161 13.56 15.77 -1.47
N LYS A 162 13.41 16.62 -0.44
CA LYS A 162 14.51 17.21 0.33
C LYS A 162 14.29 16.93 1.82
N ALA A 163 15.26 16.26 2.45
CA ALA A 163 15.29 16.16 3.90
C ALA A 163 15.69 17.52 4.49
N VAL A 164 14.77 18.17 5.21
CA VAL A 164 15.03 19.43 5.92
C VAL A 164 14.96 19.17 7.41
N ALA A 165 16.01 19.53 8.14
CA ALA A 165 16.04 19.40 9.59
C ALA A 165 15.08 20.41 10.24
N PRO A 166 14.32 20.03 11.28
CA PRO A 166 13.53 21.00 12.03
C PRO A 166 14.44 22.10 12.59
N GLY A 167 14.25 23.34 12.12
CA GLY A 167 14.95 24.53 12.62
C GLY A 167 16.03 25.13 11.72
N SER A 168 16.34 24.55 10.55
CA SER A 168 17.31 25.19 9.63
C SER A 168 16.72 26.29 8.77
N ASP A 169 15.41 26.26 8.47
CA ASP A 169 14.67 27.32 7.77
C ASP A 169 13.19 27.30 8.16
N SER A 170 12.68 28.42 8.68
CA SER A 170 11.28 28.53 9.13
C SER A 170 10.25 28.49 7.98
N GLU A 171 10.67 28.73 6.74
CA GLU A 171 9.83 28.67 5.54
C GLU A 171 9.70 27.24 4.96
N ALA A 172 10.66 26.34 5.22
CA ALA A 172 10.65 25.00 4.66
C ALA A 172 9.73 24.01 5.40
N ALA A 173 9.18 24.41 6.55
CA ALA A 173 8.24 23.61 7.33
C ALA A 173 6.78 23.75 6.84
N SER A 174 6.51 24.55 5.80
CA SER A 174 5.15 24.67 5.26
C SER A 174 4.89 23.58 4.23
N VAL A 175 3.99 22.65 4.57
CA VAL A 175 3.30 21.81 3.60
C VAL A 175 2.32 22.69 2.83
N SER A 176 2.61 22.95 1.55
CA SER A 176 1.69 23.61 0.63
C SER A 176 0.89 22.55 -0.12
N THR A 177 -0.38 22.37 0.24
CA THR A 177 -1.36 21.64 -0.56
C THR A 177 -1.92 22.56 -1.65
N THR A 178 -1.33 22.52 -2.84
CA THR A 178 -2.03 23.02 -4.03
C THR A 178 -2.85 21.88 -4.62
N ALA A 179 -4.15 21.89 -4.34
CA ALA A 179 -5.12 21.13 -5.10
C ALA A 179 -5.23 21.75 -6.50
N ALA A 180 -5.11 20.91 -7.54
CA ALA A 180 -5.49 21.24 -8.91
C ALA A 180 -6.57 20.26 -9.35
#